data_AF-A0A8S1UJ19-F1
#
_entry.id   AF-A0A8S1UJ19-F1
#
_cell.length_a   1.000
_cell.length_b   1.000
_cell.length_c   1.000
_cell.angle_alpha   90.00
_cell.angle_beta   90.00
_cell.angle_gamma   90.00
#
_symmetry.space_group_name_H-M   'P 1'
#
loop_
_entity.id
_entity.type
_entity.pdbx_description
1 polymer ?
#
loop_
_entity_poly.entity_id
_entity_poly.type
_entity_poly.pdbx_seq_one_letter_code
_entity_poly.pdbx_strand_id
1 'polypeptide(L)'
;MGSATAILSASENPNFRVIVCDSPFSNFYMLCSDLAKSRYHIPNFCFKCCWCFIKSKIQKEAHFNVDDLNLLQVVQTLSNDLSIIFLQAKQDELIQTKHATLLIENFRGKKKLITFDGTHNSLRPKQVMEETVALIKKEFGAESWNQTTFQKEIKLSSRHSSVNAPLLRASKTSIIPQTEDTEQ
;
A
#
# COMPACT_ATOMS: atom_id res chain seq x y z
N MET A 1 0.13 2.72 -5.47
CA MET A 1 -0.95 1.71 -5.38
C MET A 1 -0.50 0.46 -4.65
N GLY A 2 0.48 -0.30 -5.17
CA GLY A 2 0.93 -1.55 -4.54
C GLY A 2 1.36 -1.44 -3.07
N SER A 3 2.05 -0.35 -2.70
CA SER A 3 2.42 -0.11 -1.29
C SER A 3 1.20 0.02 -0.37
N ALA A 4 0.14 0.71 -0.80
CA ALA A 4 -1.07 0.86 0.00
C ALA A 4 -1.76 -0.50 0.21
N THR A 5 -1.86 -1.28 -0.87
CA THR A 5 -2.39 -2.65 -0.80
C THR A 5 -1.55 -3.52 0.14
N ALA A 6 -0.22 -3.47 0.08
CA ALA A 6 0.64 -4.24 0.96
C ALA A 6 0.43 -3.89 2.44
N ILE A 7 0.32 -2.60 2.78
CA ILE A 7 0.04 -2.14 4.15
C ILE A 7 -1.33 -2.62 4.63
N LEU A 8 -2.37 -2.48 3.80
CA LEU A 8 -3.72 -2.93 4.14
C LEU A 8 -3.78 -4.45 4.31
N SER A 9 -3.20 -5.22 3.38
CA SER A 9 -3.13 -6.68 3.50
C SER A 9 -2.35 -7.13 4.74
N ALA A 10 -1.30 -6.40 5.13
CA ALA A 10 -0.58 -6.67 6.37
C ALA A 10 -1.40 -6.40 7.63
N SER A 11 -2.37 -5.47 7.56
CA SER A 11 -3.29 -5.21 8.67
C SER A 11 -4.36 -6.30 8.83
N GLU A 12 -4.74 -6.95 7.73
CA GLU A 12 -5.71 -8.05 7.73
C GLU A 12 -5.07 -9.41 8.05
N ASN A 13 -3.76 -9.56 7.80
CA ASN A 13 -3.05 -10.81 8.00
C ASN A 13 -1.73 -10.59 8.76
N PRO A 14 -1.65 -10.94 10.06
CA PRO A 14 -0.45 -10.73 10.87
C PRO A 14 0.70 -11.69 10.51
N ASN A 15 0.49 -12.66 9.61
CA ASN A 15 1.54 -13.62 9.21
C ASN A 15 2.57 -13.02 8.24
N PHE A 16 2.35 -11.81 7.72
CA PHE A 16 3.37 -11.14 6.93
C PHE A 16 4.57 -10.79 7.81
N ARG A 17 5.75 -11.30 7.43
CA ARG A 17 7.01 -11.04 8.14
C ARG A 17 7.75 -9.82 7.58
N VAL A 18 7.66 -9.59 6.28
CA VAL A 18 8.30 -8.47 5.59
C VAL A 18 7.39 -7.95 4.49
N ILE A 19 7.26 -6.62 4.39
CA ILE A 19 6.65 -5.96 3.22
C ILE A 19 7.59 -4.88 2.68
N VAL A 20 7.56 -4.70 1.36
CA VAL A 20 8.28 -3.62 0.66
C VAL A 20 7.27 -2.62 0.14
N CYS A 21 7.43 -1.36 0.55
CA CYS A 21 6.57 -0.25 0.21
C CYS A 21 7.32 0.71 -0.70
N ASP A 22 7.15 0.57 -2.02
CA ASP A 22 7.72 1.47 -3.03
C ASP A 22 6.78 2.67 -3.29
N SER A 23 7.30 3.88 -3.12
CA SER A 23 6.56 5.15 -3.17
C SER A 23 5.24 5.11 -2.37
N PRO A 24 5.28 4.95 -1.04
CA PRO A 24 4.09 4.90 -0.21
C PRO A 24 3.47 6.30 -0.04
N PHE A 25 2.13 6.43 -0.15
CA PHE A 25 1.42 7.63 0.31
C PHE A 25 0.86 7.40 1.72
N SER A 26 0.77 8.46 2.53
CA SER A 26 0.33 8.34 3.93
C SER A 26 -1.20 8.30 4.10
N ASN A 27 -1.93 9.13 3.36
CA ASN A 27 -3.38 9.08 3.22
C ASN A 27 -3.79 9.74 1.90
N PHE A 28 -4.97 9.37 1.41
CA PHE A 28 -5.42 9.80 0.09
C PHE A 28 -5.70 11.31 0.00
N TYR A 29 -6.20 11.92 1.08
CA TYR A 29 -6.44 13.37 1.14
C TYR A 29 -5.15 14.16 0.91
N MET A 30 -4.09 13.83 1.65
CA MET A 30 -2.80 14.50 1.52
C MET A 30 -2.20 14.31 0.13
N LEU A 31 -2.31 13.10 -0.44
CA LEU A 31 -1.85 12.84 -1.80
C LEU A 31 -2.56 13.74 -2.82
N CYS A 32 -3.89 13.81 -2.76
CA CYS A 32 -4.67 14.66 -3.67
C CYS A 32 -4.40 16.14 -3.43
N SER A 33 -4.24 16.56 -2.17
CA SER A 33 -3.90 17.94 -1.80
C SER A 33 -2.55 18.35 -2.39
N ASP A 34 -1.56 17.45 -2.31
CA ASP A 34 -0.23 17.70 -2.85
C ASP A 34 -0.26 17.83 -4.35
N LEU A 35 -0.96 16.93 -5.05
CA LEU A 35 -1.11 16.99 -6.50
C LEU A 35 -1.89 18.24 -6.96
N ALA A 36 -2.95 18.59 -6.24
CA ALA A 36 -3.72 19.80 -6.51
C ALA A 36 -2.82 21.05 -6.45
N LYS A 37 -1.92 21.11 -5.46
CA LYS A 37 -1.00 22.24 -5.28
C LYS A 37 0.18 22.21 -6.26
N SER A 38 0.87 21.08 -6.41
CA SER A 38 2.12 20.99 -7.17
C SER A 38 1.89 20.95 -8.68
N ARG A 39 0.86 20.22 -9.13
CA ARG A 39 0.65 19.92 -10.56
C ARG A 39 -0.43 20.78 -11.20
N TYR A 40 -1.47 21.12 -10.43
CA TYR A 40 -2.62 21.88 -10.94
C TYR A 40 -2.70 23.31 -10.40
N HIS A 41 -1.79 23.70 -9.49
CA HIS A 41 -1.75 25.02 -8.85
C HIS A 41 -3.09 25.48 -8.26
N ILE A 42 -3.88 24.53 -7.75
CA ILE A 42 -5.20 24.78 -7.16
C ILE A 42 -5.01 25.35 -5.75
N PRO A 43 -5.60 26.51 -5.43
CA PRO A 43 -5.59 27.06 -4.07
C PRO A 43 -6.28 26.14 -3.05
N ASN A 44 -5.81 26.14 -1.81
CA ASN A 44 -6.31 25.25 -0.75
C ASN A 44 -7.84 25.35 -0.52
N PHE A 45 -8.44 26.54 -0.68
CA PHE A 45 -9.89 26.69 -0.48
C PHE A 45 -10.68 25.98 -1.58
N CYS A 46 -10.24 26.09 -2.85
CA CYS A 46 -10.84 25.38 -3.98
C CYS A 46 -10.67 23.87 -3.82
N PHE A 47 -9.50 23.42 -3.34
CA PHE A 47 -9.24 22.00 -3.12
C PHE A 47 -10.25 21.36 -2.17
N LYS A 48 -10.66 22.04 -1.09
CA LYS A 48 -11.68 21.51 -0.17
C LYS A 48 -13.00 21.24 -0.88
N CYS A 49 -13.45 22.13 -1.76
CA CYS A 49 -14.64 21.92 -2.57
C CYS A 49 -14.46 20.73 -3.52
N CYS A 50 -13.35 20.68 -4.26
CA CYS A 50 -13.02 19.55 -5.15
C CYS A 50 -12.96 18.22 -4.39
N TRP A 51 -12.42 18.22 -3.18
CA TRP A 51 -12.32 17.04 -2.33
C TRP A 51 -13.70 16.48 -1.96
N CYS A 52 -14.65 17.34 -1.61
CA CYS A 52 -16.03 16.92 -1.38
C CYS A 52 -16.62 16.21 -2.60
N PHE A 53 -16.41 16.74 -3.81
CA PHE A 53 -16.86 16.10 -5.05
C PHE A 53 -16.16 14.75 -5.30
N ILE A 54 -14.84 14.67 -5.09
CA ILE A 54 -14.07 13.43 -5.22
C ILE A 54 -14.61 12.37 -4.25
N LYS A 55 -14.79 12.74 -2.97
CA LYS A 55 -15.34 11.85 -1.94
C LYS A 55 -16.74 11.36 -2.31
N SER A 56 -17.64 12.26 -2.71
CA SER A 56 -19.00 11.90 -3.13
C SER A 56 -18.99 10.98 -4.36
N LYS A 57 -18.10 11.22 -5.32
CA LYS A 57 -17.98 10.37 -6.52
C LYS A 57 -17.46 8.97 -6.18
N ILE A 58 -16.41 8.87 -5.35
CA ILE A 58 -15.87 7.58 -4.90
C ILE A 58 -16.93 6.80 -4.12
N GLN A 59 -17.64 7.45 -3.20
CA GLN A 59 -18.72 6.82 -2.45
C GLN A 59 -19.84 6.31 -3.38
N LYS A 60 -20.20 7.09 -4.41
CA LYS A 60 -21.26 6.72 -5.36
C LYS A 60 -20.87 5.56 -6.28
N GLU A 61 -19.64 5.55 -6.79
CA GLU A 61 -19.21 4.58 -7.80
C GLU A 61 -18.55 3.33 -7.22
N ALA A 62 -17.82 3.46 -6.12
CA ALA A 62 -17.10 2.36 -5.48
C ALA A 62 -17.76 1.87 -4.19
N HIS A 63 -18.83 2.52 -3.72
CA HIS A 63 -19.47 2.22 -2.43
C HIS A 63 -18.48 2.22 -1.26
N PHE A 64 -17.45 3.05 -1.35
CA PHE A 64 -16.31 3.08 -0.45
C PHE A 64 -16.12 4.49 0.11
N ASN A 65 -16.00 4.59 1.43
CA ASN A 65 -15.66 5.85 2.06
C ASN A 65 -14.15 6.07 1.99
N VAL A 66 -13.75 7.06 1.20
CA VAL A 66 -12.33 7.32 0.94
C VAL A 66 -11.53 7.69 2.19
N ASP A 67 -12.18 8.19 3.23
CA ASP A 67 -11.52 8.54 4.50
C ASP A 67 -11.05 7.29 5.26
N ASP A 68 -11.63 6.13 4.97
CA ASP A 68 -11.21 4.85 5.54
C ASP A 68 -9.84 4.41 4.96
N LEU A 69 -9.42 4.99 3.82
CA LEU A 69 -8.09 4.79 3.23
C LEU A 69 -7.05 5.70 3.90
N ASN A 70 -6.86 5.50 5.20
CA ASN A 70 -5.90 6.24 6.02
C ASN A 70 -4.75 5.33 6.48
N LEU A 71 -3.68 5.26 5.68
CA LEU A 71 -2.56 4.39 6.01
C LEU A 71 -1.81 4.81 7.27
N LEU A 72 -1.89 6.08 7.69
CA LEU A 72 -1.30 6.52 8.97
C LEU A 72 -1.93 5.84 10.18
N GLN A 73 -3.24 5.61 10.13
CA GLN A 73 -3.93 4.87 11.19
C GLN A 73 -3.62 3.38 11.07
N VAL A 74 -3.66 2.84 9.85
CA VAL A 74 -3.40 1.41 9.59
C VAL A 74 -1.99 1.00 10.01
N VAL A 75 -0.95 1.79 9.73
CA VAL A 75 0.42 1.41 10.12
C VAL A 75 0.60 1.33 11.64
N GLN A 76 -0.20 2.05 12.43
CA GLN A 76 -0.12 1.96 13.89
C GLN A 76 -0.71 0.66 14.45
N THR A 77 -1.57 -0.03 13.69
CA THR A 77 -2.20 -1.29 14.10
C THR A 77 -1.42 -2.52 13.65
N LEU A 78 -0.42 -2.35 12.79
CA LEU A 78 0.42 -3.44 12.30
C LEU A 78 1.23 -4.10 13.42
N SER A 79 1.47 -5.41 13.27
CA SER A 79 2.29 -6.19 14.21
C SER A 79 3.70 -5.61 14.36
N ASN A 80 4.24 -5.66 15.58
CA ASN A 80 5.63 -5.27 15.84
C ASN A 80 6.65 -6.25 15.24
N ASP A 81 6.23 -7.48 14.95
CA ASP A 81 7.06 -8.51 14.32
C ASP A 81 7.20 -8.33 12.80
N LEU A 82 6.37 -7.45 12.22
CA LEU A 82 6.46 -7.08 10.81
C LEU A 82 7.66 -6.14 10.59
N SER A 83 8.40 -6.42 9.51
CA SER A 83 9.43 -5.52 8.99
C SER A 83 8.94 -4.80 7.73
N ILE A 84 9.06 -3.47 7.70
CA ILE A 84 8.68 -2.65 6.53
C ILE A 84 9.92 -1.99 5.92
N ILE A 85 10.14 -2.24 4.64
CA ILE A 85 11.16 -1.56 3.84
C ILE A 85 10.47 -0.53 2.96
N PHE A 86 10.74 0.75 3.20
CA PHE A 86 10.22 1.87 2.43
C PHE A 86 11.23 2.26 1.35
N LEU A 87 10.78 2.32 0.09
CA LEU A 87 11.57 2.84 -1.02
C LEU A 87 11.00 4.19 -1.44
N GLN A 88 11.87 5.17 -1.61
CA GLN A 88 11.47 6.53 -1.97
C GLN A 88 12.46 7.16 -2.94
N ALA A 89 11.94 7.73 -4.03
CA ALA A 89 12.72 8.51 -4.96
C ALA A 89 12.80 9.98 -4.51
N LYS A 90 13.97 10.63 -4.64
CA LYS A 90 14.16 12.03 -4.19
C LYS A 90 13.38 13.04 -5.03
N GLN A 91 13.15 12.75 -6.31
CA GLN A 91 12.42 13.62 -7.24
C GLN A 91 11.03 13.05 -7.58
N ASP A 92 10.40 12.36 -6.63
CA ASP A 92 9.02 11.88 -6.79
C ASP A 92 8.02 13.06 -6.69
N GLU A 93 7.51 13.48 -7.84
CA GLU A 93 6.51 14.55 -7.95
C GLU A 93 5.08 14.06 -7.68
N LEU A 94 4.84 12.74 -7.74
CA LEU A 94 3.51 12.17 -7.49
C LEU A 94 3.29 12.01 -5.99
N ILE A 95 4.29 11.47 -5.29
CA ILE A 95 4.24 11.14 -3.87
C ILE A 95 5.46 11.76 -3.19
N GLN A 96 5.24 12.91 -2.56
CA GLN A 96 6.30 13.62 -1.86
C GLN A 96 6.91 12.79 -0.73
N THR A 97 8.20 12.98 -0.50
CA THR A 97 9.01 12.26 0.49
C THR A 97 8.47 12.30 1.93
N LYS A 98 7.71 13.34 2.28
CA LYS A 98 7.04 13.46 3.58
C LYS A 98 6.06 12.32 3.87
N HIS A 99 5.46 11.69 2.86
CA HIS A 99 4.51 10.61 3.07
C HIS A 99 5.18 9.38 3.69
N ALA A 100 6.33 8.95 3.16
CA ALA A 100 7.08 7.84 3.73
C ALA A 100 7.60 8.20 5.13
N THR A 101 8.06 9.44 5.32
CA THR A 101 8.52 9.94 6.62
C THR A 101 7.43 9.79 7.68
N LEU A 102 6.20 10.27 7.40
CA LEU A 102 5.07 10.15 8.32
C LEU A 102 4.71 8.69 8.63
N LEU A 103 4.73 7.82 7.62
CA LEU A 103 4.45 6.39 7.83
C LEU A 103 5.51 5.72 8.70
N ILE A 104 6.78 6.05 8.48
CA ILE A 104 7.90 5.57 9.29
C ILE A 104 7.72 6.02 10.73
N GLU A 105 7.45 7.31 10.98
CA GLU A 105 7.27 7.85 12.34
C GLU A 105 6.13 7.16 13.10
N ASN A 106 5.05 6.80 12.40
CA ASN A 106 3.87 6.18 13.00
C ASN A 106 3.96 4.65 13.12
N PHE A 107 4.85 3.99 12.39
CA PHE A 107 5.05 2.55 12.48
C PHE A 107 6.00 2.17 13.65
N ARG A 108 5.55 1.23 14.48
CA ARG A 108 6.25 0.82 15.72
C ARG A 108 7.20 -0.36 15.55
N GLY A 109 7.03 -1.16 14.49
CA GLY A 109 7.88 -2.31 14.19
C GLY A 109 9.21 -1.92 13.53
N LYS A 110 9.91 -2.94 13.00
CA LYS A 110 11.20 -2.76 12.33
C LYS A 110 11.01 -2.05 10.99
N LYS A 111 11.71 -0.94 10.79
CA LYS A 111 11.59 -0.12 9.58
C LYS A 111 12.92 0.25 8.99
N LYS A 112 12.96 0.30 7.67
CA LYS A 112 14.10 0.81 6.90
C LYS A 112 13.61 1.72 5.79
N LEU A 113 14.27 2.86 5.61
CA LEU A 113 14.06 3.74 4.46
C LEU A 113 15.27 3.64 3.53
N ILE A 114 15.02 3.38 2.26
CA ILE A 114 16.01 3.47 1.18
C ILE A 114 15.60 4.63 0.29
N THR A 115 16.43 5.67 0.27
CA THR A 115 16.22 6.86 -0.57
C THR A 115 17.19 6.82 -1.74
N PHE A 116 16.70 7.06 -2.96
CA PHE A 116 17.51 7.01 -4.17
C PHE A 116 17.18 8.16 -5.13
N ASP A 117 18.12 8.47 -6.02
CA ASP A 117 17.90 9.45 -7.09
C ASP A 117 16.99 8.88 -8.17
N GLY A 118 15.97 9.63 -8.55
CA GLY A 118 14.93 9.20 -9.48
C GLY A 118 13.59 9.89 -9.26
N THR A 119 12.64 9.58 -10.13
CA THR A 119 11.25 10.07 -10.07
C THR A 119 10.30 8.91 -9.76
N HIS A 120 9.00 9.18 -9.68
CA HIS A 120 8.00 8.13 -9.43
C HIS A 120 8.14 6.93 -10.38
N ASN A 121 8.38 7.21 -11.67
CA ASN A 121 8.39 6.22 -12.75
C ASN A 121 9.80 5.82 -13.20
N SER A 122 10.86 6.35 -12.57
CA SER A 122 12.21 5.97 -12.95
C SER A 122 12.49 4.51 -12.58
N LEU A 123 13.33 3.83 -13.37
CA LEU A 123 13.85 2.52 -12.99
C LEU A 123 14.54 2.63 -11.63
N ARG A 124 14.28 1.64 -10.76
CA ARG A 124 14.95 1.58 -9.45
C ARG A 124 16.40 1.17 -9.65
N PRO A 125 17.39 1.88 -9.08
CA PRO A 125 18.79 1.52 -9.22
C PRO A 125 19.05 0.08 -8.77
N LYS A 126 19.95 -0.63 -9.47
CA LYS A 126 20.30 -2.02 -9.16
C LYS A 126 20.69 -2.20 -7.69
N GLN A 127 21.46 -1.26 -7.15
CA GLN A 127 21.88 -1.26 -5.75
C GLN A 127 20.70 -1.20 -4.77
N VAL A 128 19.65 -0.43 -5.08
CA VAL A 128 18.43 -0.35 -4.24
C VAL A 128 17.71 -1.70 -4.22
N MET A 129 17.62 -2.35 -5.39
CA MET A 129 17.02 -3.69 -5.49
C MET A 129 17.84 -4.74 -4.73
N GLU A 130 19.17 -4.71 -4.87
CA GLU A 130 20.09 -5.61 -4.16
C GLU A 130 20.03 -5.41 -2.64
N GLU A 131 20.04 -4.16 -2.16
CA GLU A 131 19.86 -3.84 -0.73
C GLU A 131 18.50 -4.32 -0.21
N THR A 132 17.43 -4.11 -0.97
CA THR A 132 16.08 -4.56 -0.61
C THR A 132 16.04 -6.09 -0.46
N VAL A 133 16.60 -6.83 -1.41
CA VAL A 133 16.68 -8.30 -1.34
C VAL A 133 17.52 -8.75 -0.14
N ALA A 134 18.65 -8.09 0.13
CA ALA A 134 19.49 -8.41 1.28
C ALA A 134 18.76 -8.22 2.62
N LEU A 135 17.98 -7.15 2.75
CA LEU A 135 17.14 -6.89 3.93
C LEU A 135 16.05 -7.95 4.10
N ILE A 136 15.37 -8.34 3.02
CA ILE A 136 14.38 -9.43 3.06
C ILE A 136 15.04 -10.72 3.55
N LYS A 137 16.17 -11.11 2.96
CA LYS A 137 16.92 -12.31 3.39
C LYS A 137 17.29 -12.24 4.88
N LYS A 138 17.77 -11.09 5.34
CA LYS A 138 18.11 -10.88 6.75
C LYS A 138 16.93 -11.15 7.68
N GLU A 139 15.73 -10.66 7.34
CA GLU A 139 14.54 -10.88 8.18
C GLU A 139 14.12 -12.35 8.25
N PHE A 140 14.37 -13.14 7.20
CA PHE A 140 14.11 -14.59 7.21
C PHE A 140 15.25 -15.41 7.84
N GLY A 141 16.27 -14.80 8.44
CA GLY A 141 17.44 -15.52 8.97
C GLY A 141 18.25 -16.23 7.88
N ALA A 142 18.12 -15.72 6.67
CA ALA A 142 18.49 -16.38 5.43
C ALA A 142 19.83 -15.84 4.91
N GLU A 143 20.88 -15.91 5.73
CA GLU A 143 22.25 -15.66 5.24
C GLU A 143 22.70 -16.72 4.19
N SER A 144 21.95 -17.83 4.07
CA SER A 144 22.26 -18.99 3.23
C SER A 144 21.44 -19.11 1.93
N TRP A 145 20.67 -18.10 1.53
CA TRP A 145 19.93 -18.13 0.25
C TRP A 145 20.90 -17.99 -0.93
N ASN A 146 21.50 -19.13 -1.32
CA ASN A 146 22.37 -19.29 -2.47
C ASN A 146 21.55 -19.19 -3.77
N GLN A 147 22.12 -18.58 -4.81
CA GLN A 147 21.46 -18.37 -6.12
C GLN A 147 20.88 -19.65 -6.74
N THR A 148 21.45 -20.81 -6.41
CA THR A 148 21.01 -22.13 -6.89
C THR A 148 19.62 -22.52 -6.41
N THR A 149 19.22 -22.12 -5.19
CA THR A 149 17.89 -22.43 -4.63
C THR A 149 16.79 -21.66 -5.37
N PHE A 150 17.05 -20.40 -5.71
CA PHE A 150 16.09 -19.51 -6.36
C PHE A 150 15.74 -19.95 -7.79
N GLN A 151 16.72 -20.42 -8.56
CA GLN A 151 16.49 -20.95 -9.91
C GLN A 151 15.63 -22.23 -9.91
N LYS A 152 15.72 -23.04 -8.84
CA LYS A 152 14.96 -24.28 -8.70
C LYS A 152 13.49 -24.00 -8.35
N GLU A 153 13.23 -22.99 -7.53
CA GLU A 153 11.87 -22.57 -7.15
C GLU A 153 11.13 -21.82 -8.26
N ILE A 154 11.81 -20.95 -9.03
CA ILE A 154 11.21 -20.30 -10.21
C ILE A 154 10.75 -21.33 -11.23
N LYS A 155 11.56 -22.38 -11.48
CA LYS A 155 11.21 -23.50 -12.36
C LYS A 155 10.03 -24.35 -11.84
N LEU A 156 9.81 -24.37 -10.53
CA LEU A 156 8.72 -25.10 -9.89
C LEU A 156 7.41 -24.30 -9.93
N SER A 157 7.49 -22.99 -9.69
CA SER A 157 6.35 -22.06 -9.78
C SER A 157 5.82 -21.91 -11.20
N SER A 158 6.71 -21.90 -12.21
CA SER A 158 6.33 -21.87 -13.63
C SER A 158 5.62 -23.14 -14.11
N ARG A 159 5.63 -24.23 -13.32
CA ARG A 159 4.87 -25.46 -13.61
C ARG A 159 3.46 -25.44 -12.99
N HIS A 160 3.19 -24.56 -12.03
CA HIS A 160 1.91 -24.46 -11.33
C HIS A 160 1.07 -23.24 -11.71
N SER A 161 1.41 -22.53 -12.79
CA SER A 161 0.69 -21.35 -13.29
C SER A 161 -0.69 -21.65 -13.92
N SER A 162 -1.38 -22.71 -13.48
CA SER A 162 -2.74 -23.06 -13.89
C SER A 162 -3.68 -23.22 -12.69
N VAL A 163 -3.48 -22.46 -11.62
CA VAL A 163 -4.48 -22.34 -10.56
C VAL A 163 -5.10 -20.94 -10.68
N ASN A 164 -6.33 -20.91 -11.17
CA ASN A 164 -7.19 -19.73 -11.11
C ASN A 164 -7.29 -19.29 -9.64
N ALA A 165 -6.54 -18.27 -9.25
CA ALA A 165 -6.78 -17.58 -8.00
C ALA A 165 -8.19 -16.97 -8.08
N PRO A 166 -9.13 -17.32 -7.18
CA PRO A 166 -10.44 -16.72 -7.20
C PRO A 166 -10.28 -15.23 -6.91
N LEU A 167 -10.61 -14.39 -7.90
CA LEU A 167 -10.84 -12.97 -7.68
C LEU A 167 -11.88 -12.85 -6.57
N LEU A 168 -11.63 -11.97 -5.59
CA LEU A 168 -12.57 -11.62 -4.52
C LEU A 168 -13.94 -11.33 -5.15
N ARG A 169 -14.83 -12.32 -5.08
CA ARG A 169 -16.21 -12.20 -5.52
C ARG A 169 -16.90 -11.43 -4.40
N ALA A 170 -17.21 -10.16 -4.64
CA ALA A 170 -18.08 -9.42 -3.75
C ALA A 170 -19.41 -10.20 -3.65
N SER A 171 -19.66 -10.80 -2.48
CA SER A 171 -20.88 -11.52 -2.19
C SER A 171 -22.04 -10.53 -2.23
N LYS A 172 -22.79 -10.51 -3.33
CA LYS A 172 -24.11 -9.89 -3.39
C LYS A 172 -25.07 -10.73 -2.56
N THR A 173 -25.12 -10.49 -1.26
CA THR A 173 -26.25 -10.89 -0.45
C THR A 173 -26.96 -9.62 0.00
N SER A 174 -27.92 -9.17 -0.82
CA SER A 174 -28.95 -8.25 -0.37
C SER A 174 -29.74 -8.94 0.72
N ILE A 175 -29.58 -8.48 1.96
CA ILE A 175 -30.54 -8.78 3.03
C ILE A 175 -31.72 -7.84 2.76
N ILE A 176 -32.78 -8.41 2.19
CA ILE A 176 -34.09 -7.77 2.09
C ILE A 176 -34.69 -7.83 3.50
N PRO A 177 -35.12 -6.70 4.11
CA PRO A 177 -35.86 -6.75 5.37
C PRO A 177 -37.23 -7.39 5.11
N GLN A 178 -37.52 -8.49 5.80
CA GLN A 178 -38.88 -9.00 5.91
C GLN A 178 -39.64 -8.06 6.86
N THR A 179 -40.61 -7.34 6.32
CA THR A 179 -41.69 -6.70 7.06
C THR A 179 -42.67 -7.79 7.47
N GLU A 180 -42.77 -8.09 8.76
CA GLU A 180 -43.94 -8.76 9.32
C GLU A 180 -44.93 -7.69 9.76
N ASP A 181 -45.89 -7.40 8.87
CA ASP A 181 -47.21 -6.94 9.26
C ASP A 181 -47.99 -8.16 9.77
N THR A 182 -48.46 -8.12 11.02
CA THR A 182 -49.76 -8.72 11.35
C THR A 182 -50.36 -8.01 12.55
N GLU A 183 -51.39 -7.21 12.27
CA GLU A 183 -52.44 -6.87 13.23
C GLU A 183 -53.29 -8.11 13.53
N GLN A 184 -53.47 -8.43 14.81
CA GLN A 184 -54.77 -8.62 15.48
C GLN A 184 -54.58 -8.90 16.97
#